data_AF-A0A1P8U5S4-F1
#
_entry.id   AF-A0A1P8U5S4-F1
#
_cell.length_a   1.000
_cell.length_b   1.000
_cell.length_c   1.000
_cell.angle_alpha   90.00
_cell.angle_beta   90.00
_cell.angle_gamma   90.00
#
_symmetry.space_group_name_H-M   'P 1'
#
loop_
_entity.id
_entity.type
_entity.pdbx_description
1 polymer ?
#
loop_
_entity_poly.entity_id
_entity_poly.type
_entity_poly.pdbx_seq_one_letter_code
_entity_poly.pdbx_strand_id
1 'polypeptide(L)'
;MTDCCTARSAGGRCSSRWKLQAAAWRWGLNDGDRVVVYDDNEGVPAARAWWLLRRHGVDVRVLDGGLRAWVRAGFRLQRSDAAPRRGQISLTDAAGADVASIDDAATAPQRGVLIDARAPQHYRGTVPGSRCC
;
A
#
# COMPACT_ATOMS: atom_id res chain seq x y z
N MET A 1 16.27 -8.99 -14.74
CA MET A 1 14.93 -8.79 -14.15
C MET A 1 13.92 -9.25 -15.19
N THR A 2 13.35 -10.45 -15.03
CA THR A 2 12.46 -11.04 -16.03
C THR A 2 11.14 -10.25 -16.05
N ASP A 3 10.74 -9.73 -17.22
CA ASP A 3 9.44 -9.06 -17.38
C ASP A 3 8.33 -10.02 -16.94
N CYS A 4 7.28 -9.49 -16.32
CA CYS A 4 6.09 -10.23 -15.93
C CYS A 4 5.47 -11.00 -17.10
N CYS A 5 5.59 -10.50 -18.34
CA CYS A 5 5.19 -11.24 -19.54
C CYS A 5 5.94 -12.57 -19.67
N THR A 6 7.26 -12.56 -19.48
CA THR A 6 8.10 -13.77 -19.49
C THR A 6 7.88 -14.65 -18.25
N ALA A 7 7.62 -14.04 -17.09
CA ALA A 7 7.30 -14.79 -15.86
C ALA A 7 5.96 -15.53 -15.98
N ARG A 8 4.94 -14.90 -16.60
CA ARG A 8 3.62 -15.51 -16.83
C ARG A 8 3.66 -16.62 -17.88
N SER A 9 4.38 -16.44 -18.98
CA SER A 9 4.49 -17.46 -20.02
C SER A 9 5.23 -18.72 -19.55
N ALA A 10 6.07 -18.60 -18.51
CA ALA A 10 6.73 -19.73 -17.84
C ALA A 10 5.95 -20.31 -16.64
N GLY A 11 4.67 -19.93 -16.43
CA GLY A 11 3.85 -20.41 -15.30
C GLY A 11 4.21 -19.79 -13.93
N GLY A 12 5.08 -18.80 -13.90
CA GLY A 12 5.51 -18.06 -12.70
C GLY A 12 4.56 -16.92 -12.31
N ARG A 13 4.63 -16.50 -11.05
CA ARG A 13 3.89 -15.32 -10.54
C ARG A 13 4.71 -14.06 -10.70
N CYS A 14 4.09 -12.98 -11.16
CA CYS A 14 4.75 -11.68 -11.22
C CYS A 14 5.04 -11.13 -9.83
N SER A 15 6.15 -10.40 -9.73
CA SER A 15 6.60 -9.78 -8.48
C SER A 15 5.55 -8.81 -7.93
N SER A 16 5.59 -8.59 -6.61
CA SER A 16 4.77 -7.58 -5.93
C SER A 16 4.96 -6.18 -6.53
N ARG A 17 6.21 -5.82 -6.83
CA ARG A 17 6.57 -4.55 -7.49
C ARG A 17 5.89 -4.40 -8.85
N TRP A 18 5.92 -5.44 -9.69
CA TRP A 18 5.25 -5.38 -10.98
C TRP A 18 3.73 -5.19 -10.85
N LYS A 19 3.09 -5.91 -9.92
CA LYS A 19 1.65 -5.75 -9.69
C LYS A 19 1.31 -4.31 -9.28
N LEU A 20 2.15 -3.70 -8.43
CA LEU A 20 2.01 -2.31 -8.04
C LEU A 20 2.23 -1.37 -9.24
N GLN A 21 3.26 -1.60 -10.05
CA GLN A 21 3.56 -0.84 -11.28
C GLN A 21 2.37 -0.85 -12.26
N ALA A 22 1.79 -2.03 -12.50
CA ALA A 22 0.63 -2.18 -13.35
C ALA A 22 -0.62 -1.48 -12.78
N ALA A 23 -0.79 -1.50 -11.46
CA ALA A 23 -1.85 -0.75 -10.80
C ALA A 23 -1.65 0.76 -10.95
N ALA A 24 -0.44 1.27 -10.73
CA ALA A 24 -0.09 2.68 -10.88
C ALA A 24 -0.34 3.21 -12.30
N TRP A 25 0.01 2.42 -13.33
CA TRP A 25 -0.35 2.74 -14.72
C TRP A 25 -1.86 2.79 -14.95
N ARG A 26 -2.62 1.85 -14.37
CA ARG A 26 -4.09 1.85 -14.47
C ARG A 26 -4.74 3.02 -13.75
N TRP A 27 -4.08 3.58 -12.73
CA TRP A 27 -4.55 4.78 -12.03
C TRP A 27 -4.19 6.07 -12.77
N GLY A 28 -3.41 5.99 -13.85
CA GLY A 28 -3.05 7.16 -14.66
C GLY A 28 -1.84 7.94 -14.15
N LEU A 29 -1.08 7.38 -13.21
CA LEU A 29 0.06 8.07 -12.58
C LEU A 29 1.24 8.23 -13.55
N ASN A 30 1.89 9.38 -13.51
CA ASN A 30 3.07 9.76 -14.26
C ASN A 30 4.19 10.20 -13.31
N ASP A 31 5.42 10.23 -13.84
CA ASP A 31 6.57 10.72 -13.08
C ASP A 31 6.39 12.21 -12.77
N GLY A 32 6.62 12.58 -11.51
CA GLY A 32 6.44 13.95 -11.00
C GLY A 32 5.03 14.30 -10.52
N ASP A 33 4.05 13.40 -10.68
CA ASP A 33 2.71 13.60 -10.13
C ASP A 33 2.74 13.69 -8.59
N ARG A 34 1.93 14.60 -8.04
CA ARG A 34 1.64 14.66 -6.61
C ARG A 34 0.43 13.79 -6.32
N VAL A 35 0.62 12.71 -5.57
CA VAL A 35 -0.44 11.74 -5.30
C VAL A 35 -1.02 11.99 -3.91
N VAL A 36 -2.34 12.01 -3.80
CA VAL A 36 -3.05 11.98 -2.52
C VAL A 36 -3.89 10.70 -2.46
N VAL A 37 -3.60 9.85 -1.48
CA VAL A 37 -4.38 8.65 -1.21
C VAL A 37 -5.37 8.89 -0.09
N TYR A 38 -6.54 8.30 -0.20
CA TYR A 38 -7.59 8.36 0.81
C TYR A 38 -8.42 7.07 0.76
N ASP A 39 -9.16 6.83 1.82
CA ASP A 39 -10.18 5.79 1.89
C ASP A 39 -11.41 6.31 2.64
N ASP A 40 -12.42 5.47 2.72
CA ASP A 40 -13.65 5.66 3.49
C ASP A 40 -13.73 4.73 4.73
N ASN A 41 -12.59 4.12 5.10
CA ASN A 41 -12.47 3.06 6.09
C ASN A 41 -11.28 3.25 7.03
N GLU A 42 -11.35 4.31 7.84
CA GLU A 42 -10.45 4.58 8.99
C GLU A 42 -8.95 4.70 8.63
N GLY A 43 -8.61 4.94 7.37
CA GLY A 43 -7.25 5.27 6.95
C GLY A 43 -6.30 4.08 6.78
N VAL A 44 -6.69 2.85 7.16
CA VAL A 44 -5.81 1.67 7.07
C VAL A 44 -5.45 1.33 5.61
N PRO A 45 -6.43 1.22 4.68
CA PRO A 45 -6.11 1.05 3.26
C PRO A 45 -5.27 2.20 2.67
N ALA A 46 -5.60 3.45 3.00
CA ALA A 46 -4.88 4.62 2.51
C ALA A 46 -3.43 4.64 3.02
N ALA A 47 -3.20 4.36 4.30
CA ALA A 47 -1.86 4.25 4.88
C ALA A 47 -1.04 3.15 4.19
N ARG A 48 -1.67 2.00 3.86
CA ARG A 48 -0.99 0.93 3.13
C ARG A 48 -0.63 1.35 1.71
N ALA A 49 -1.53 2.02 0.99
CA ALA A 49 -1.26 2.54 -0.35
C ALA A 49 -0.14 3.59 -0.33
N TRP A 50 -0.18 4.50 0.64
CA TRP A 50 0.87 5.49 0.88
C TRP A 50 2.23 4.83 1.10
N TRP A 51 2.31 3.86 2.01
CA TRP A 51 3.57 3.17 2.32
C TRP A 51 4.14 2.44 1.10
N LEU A 52 3.28 1.76 0.33
CA LEU A 52 3.68 1.06 -0.89
C LEU A 52 4.20 2.03 -1.96
N LEU A 53 3.54 3.16 -2.20
CA LEU A 53 3.97 4.11 -3.22
C LEU A 53 5.22 4.88 -2.79
N ARG A 54 5.27 5.35 -1.53
CA ARG A 54 6.38 6.12 -0.97
C ARG A 54 7.70 5.37 -1.06
N ARG A 55 7.71 4.09 -0.69
CA ARG A 55 8.95 3.28 -0.73
C ARG A 55 9.46 3.03 -2.15
N HIS A 56 8.63 3.27 -3.16
CA HIS A 56 8.96 3.16 -4.59
C HIS A 56 9.17 4.54 -5.25
N GLY A 57 9.46 5.57 -4.46
CA GLY A 57 9.90 6.88 -4.95
C GLY A 57 8.80 7.86 -5.33
N VAL A 58 7.54 7.55 -5.03
CA VAL A 58 6.39 8.41 -5.39
C VAL A 58 6.18 9.49 -4.31
N ASP A 59 6.00 10.76 -4.72
CA ASP A 59 5.54 11.83 -3.82
C ASP A 59 4.05 11.63 -3.49
N VAL A 60 3.81 10.94 -2.38
CA VAL A 60 2.46 10.56 -1.93
C VAL A 60 2.14 11.10 -0.54
N ARG A 61 0.91 11.61 -0.39
CA ARG A 61 0.33 12.13 0.86
C ARG A 61 -0.95 11.38 1.20
N VAL A 62 -1.33 11.35 2.46
CA VAL A 62 -2.62 10.80 2.92
C VAL A 62 -3.57 11.95 3.22
N LEU A 63 -4.83 11.84 2.78
CA LEU A 63 -5.87 12.78 3.16
C LEU A 63 -6.30 12.53 4.61
N ASP A 64 -6.03 13.49 5.48
CA ASP A 64 -6.40 13.40 6.89
C ASP A 64 -7.92 13.30 7.09
N GLY A 65 -8.34 12.33 7.89
CA GLY A 65 -9.76 11.98 8.11
C GLY A 65 -10.48 11.35 6.92
N GLY A 66 -9.79 11.10 5.80
CA GLY A 66 -10.30 10.39 4.62
C GLY A 66 -11.51 11.05 3.94
N LEU A 67 -12.25 10.25 3.16
CA LEU A 67 -13.40 10.73 2.39
C LEU A 67 -14.51 11.28 3.30
N ARG A 68 -14.66 10.73 4.51
CA ARG A 68 -15.67 11.18 5.48
C ARG A 68 -15.40 12.59 5.99
N ALA A 69 -14.14 12.95 6.26
CA ALA A 69 -13.78 14.31 6.64
C ALA A 69 -13.97 15.29 5.47
N TRP A 70 -13.60 14.88 4.26
CA TRP A 70 -13.81 15.67 3.04
C TRP A 70 -15.27 16.06 2.83
N VAL A 71 -16.18 15.09 2.94
CA VAL A 71 -17.63 15.32 2.79
C VAL A 71 -18.17 16.19 3.92
N ARG A 72 -17.75 15.95 5.18
CA ARG A 72 -18.18 16.78 6.33
C ARG A 72 -17.74 18.24 6.21
N ALA A 73 -16.59 18.50 5.59
CA ALA A 73 -16.11 19.84 5.32
C ALA A 73 -16.86 20.54 4.16
N GLY A 74 -17.84 19.88 3.53
CA GLY A 74 -18.64 20.46 2.44
C GLY A 74 -17.93 20.50 1.09
N PHE A 75 -16.82 19.79 0.94
CA PHE A 75 -16.11 19.73 -0.35
C PHE A 75 -16.85 18.87 -1.36
N ARG A 76 -16.65 19.19 -2.65
CA ARG A 76 -17.35 18.53 -3.76
C ARG A 76 -16.79 17.14 -4.01
N LEU A 77 -17.65 16.24 -4.47
CA LEU A 77 -17.28 14.94 -5.02
C LEU A 77 -17.54 14.94 -6.52
N GLN A 78 -16.63 14.31 -7.27
CA GLN A 78 -16.85 13.98 -8.66
C GLN A 78 -17.19 12.50 -8.79
N ARG A 79 -18.25 12.19 -9.53
CA ARG A 79 -18.61 10.82 -9.91
C ARG A 79 -18.40 10.69 -11.40
N SER A 80 -17.56 9.76 -11.81
CA SER A 80 -17.24 9.48 -13.21
C SER A 80 -16.90 8.01 -13.34
N ASP A 81 -17.51 7.36 -14.33
CA ASP A 81 -17.19 5.97 -14.68
C ASP A 81 -16.04 5.89 -15.70
N ALA A 82 -15.54 7.05 -16.17
CA ALA A 82 -14.43 7.09 -17.10
C ALA A 82 -13.15 6.58 -16.44
N ALA A 83 -12.58 5.51 -17.00
CA ALA A 83 -11.25 5.06 -16.63
C ALA A 83 -10.21 6.15 -16.97
N PRO A 84 -9.26 6.45 -16.08
CA PRO A 84 -8.19 7.38 -16.39
C PRO A 84 -7.35 6.85 -17.56
N ARG A 85 -6.79 7.77 -18.36
CA ARG A 85 -5.79 7.40 -19.36
C ARG A 85 -4.63 6.70 -18.66
N ARG A 86 -4.15 5.61 -19.24
CA ARG A 86 -3.00 4.86 -18.72
C ARG A 86 -1.81 5.81 -18.52
N GLY A 87 -1.24 5.78 -17.32
CA GLY A 87 -0.07 6.55 -16.94
C GLY A 87 1.24 5.85 -17.30
N GLN A 88 2.35 6.53 -17.08
CA GLN A 88 3.70 6.07 -17.43
C GLN A 88 4.70 6.16 -16.29
N ILE A 89 4.25 6.31 -15.04
CA ILE A 89 5.15 6.36 -13.87
C ILE A 89 6.12 5.18 -13.85
N SER A 90 7.35 5.42 -13.41
CA SER A 90 8.39 4.41 -13.21
C SER A 90 8.65 4.24 -11.72
N LEU A 91 8.17 3.15 -11.14
CA LEU A 91 8.46 2.83 -9.74
C LEU A 91 9.93 2.45 -9.61
N THR A 92 10.62 2.98 -8.60
CA THR A 92 11.98 2.56 -8.29
C THR A 92 11.99 1.20 -7.61
N ASP A 93 13.16 0.63 -7.37
CA ASP A 93 13.27 -0.44 -6.37
C ASP A 93 12.89 0.11 -4.99
N ALA A 94 12.39 -0.78 -4.14
CA ALA A 94 11.97 -0.37 -2.81
C ALA A 94 13.18 0.13 -2.02
N ALA A 95 13.10 1.35 -1.51
CA ALA A 95 14.13 1.88 -0.62
C ALA A 95 14.12 1.08 0.71
N GLY A 96 15.30 0.58 1.10
CA GLY A 96 15.65 0.24 2.49
C GLY A 96 14.86 -0.85 3.23
N ALA A 97 15.33 -1.12 4.45
CA ALA A 97 14.90 -2.16 5.39
C ALA A 97 13.53 -1.87 6.07
N ASP A 98 12.58 -1.29 5.34
CA ASP A 98 11.26 -0.91 5.87
C ASP A 98 10.30 -2.10 6.02
N VAL A 99 10.79 -3.31 5.77
CA VAL A 99 10.05 -4.57 5.95
C VAL A 99 10.83 -5.44 6.90
N ALA A 100 10.31 -5.59 8.11
CA ALA A 100 10.82 -6.58 9.06
C ALA A 100 10.61 -8.00 8.50
N SER A 101 11.65 -8.82 8.57
CA SER A 101 11.54 -10.27 8.39
C SER A 101 10.88 -10.91 9.62
N ILE A 102 10.57 -12.20 9.52
CA ILE A 102 10.07 -12.97 10.67
C ILE A 102 11.12 -13.05 11.80
N ASP A 103 12.40 -13.11 11.44
CA ASP A 103 13.50 -13.15 12.40
C ASP A 103 13.70 -11.80 13.10
N ASP A 104 13.49 -10.69 12.37
CA ASP A 104 13.46 -9.35 12.96
C ASP A 104 12.30 -9.23 13.96
N ALA A 105 11.13 -9.77 13.64
CA ALA A 105 9.98 -9.77 14.54
C ALA A 105 10.23 -10.63 15.79
N ALA A 106 10.85 -11.81 15.64
CA ALA A 106 11.16 -12.71 16.76
C ALA A 106 12.16 -12.10 17.75
N THR A 107 13.07 -11.25 17.28
CA THR A 107 14.07 -10.56 18.12
C THR A 107 13.67 -9.12 18.47
N ALA A 108 12.51 -8.64 17.99
CA ALA A 108 12.06 -7.27 18.19
C ALA A 108 12.05 -6.83 19.67
N PRO A 109 11.60 -7.64 20.66
CA PRO A 109 11.61 -7.24 22.07
C PRO A 109 13.00 -6.93 22.63
N GLN A 110 14.07 -7.44 22.00
CA GLN A 110 15.45 -7.19 22.40
C GLN A 110 16.01 -5.88 21.82
N ARG A 111 15.35 -5.36 20.77
CA ARG A 111 15.83 -4.23 19.96
C ARG A 111 14.89 -3.02 19.99
N GLY A 112 13.67 -3.20 20.50
CA GLY A 112 12.66 -2.14 20.56
C GLY A 112 11.26 -2.67 20.85
N VAL A 113 10.26 -1.96 20.33
CA VAL A 113 8.84 -2.24 20.54
C VAL A 113 8.23 -2.77 19.24
N LEU A 114 7.54 -3.91 19.34
CA LEU A 114 6.69 -4.43 18.27
C LEU A 114 5.24 -4.02 18.52
N ILE A 115 4.64 -3.30 17.57
CA ILE A 115 3.27 -2.80 17.67
C ILE A 115 2.36 -3.66 16.79
N ASP A 116 1.37 -4.30 17.40
CA ASP A 116 0.29 -4.99 16.69
C ASP A 116 -0.93 -4.07 16.57
N ALA A 117 -1.29 -3.70 15.33
CA ALA A 117 -2.43 -2.85 15.02
C ALA A 117 -3.76 -3.61 14.83
N ARG A 118 -3.76 -4.94 15.03
CA ARG A 118 -4.98 -5.76 14.90
C ARG A 118 -5.91 -5.57 16.10
N ALA A 119 -7.17 -5.94 15.93
CA ALA A 119 -8.13 -5.94 17.03
C ALA A 119 -7.67 -6.87 18.18
N PRO A 120 -8.00 -6.56 19.45
CA PRO A 120 -7.45 -7.27 20.61
C PRO A 120 -7.64 -8.78 20.59
N GLN A 121 -8.76 -9.28 20.05
CA GLN A 121 -9.02 -10.72 19.95
C GLN A 121 -8.06 -11.46 19.01
N HIS A 122 -7.54 -10.79 17.97
CA HIS A 122 -6.54 -11.36 17.06
C HIS A 122 -5.16 -11.38 17.70
N TYR A 123 -4.81 -10.30 18.41
CA TYR A 123 -3.56 -10.23 19.17
C TYR A 123 -3.49 -11.35 20.22
N ARG A 124 -4.57 -11.53 21.00
CA ARG A 124 -4.67 -12.57 22.04
C ARG A 124 -4.73 -14.00 21.51
N GLY A 125 -4.85 -14.21 20.20
CA GLY A 125 -4.98 -15.55 19.63
C GLY A 125 -6.34 -16.21 19.88
N THR A 126 -7.35 -15.47 20.35
CA THR A 126 -8.65 -16.01 20.76
C THR A 126 -9.61 -16.32 19.60
N VAL A 127 -9.27 -15.87 18.38
CA VAL A 127 -10.03 -16.17 17.15
C VAL A 127 -9.34 -17.32 16.41
N PRO A 128 -10.06 -18.35 15.92
CA PRO A 128 -9.47 -19.45 15.16
C PRO A 128 -8.58 -18.96 14.01
N GLY A 129 -7.36 -19.52 13.90
CA GLY A 129 -6.36 -19.13 12.90
C GLY A 129 -5.45 -17.95 13.31
N SER A 130 -5.73 -17.29 14.43
CA SER A 130 -4.83 -16.28 15.00
C SER A 130 -3.66 -16.94 15.71
N ARG A 131 -2.44 -16.45 15.48
CA ARG A 131 -1.28 -16.77 16.32
C ARG A 131 -0.88 -15.52 17.09
N CYS A 132 -0.64 -15.68 18.40
CA CYS A 132 0.03 -14.67 19.20
C CYS A 132 1.43 -14.46 18.60
N CYS A 133 1.84 -13.19 18.50
CA CYS A 133 3.19 -12.84 18.09
C CYS A 133 4.20 -13.29 19.14
#